data_AF-A0AAD5RFH6-F1
#
_entry.id   AF-A0AAD5RFH6-F1
#
_cell.length_a   1.000
_cell.length_b   1.000
_cell.length_c   1.000
_cell.angle_alpha   90.00
_cell.angle_beta   90.00
_cell.angle_gamma   90.00
#
_symmetry.space_group_name_H-M   'P 1'
#
loop_
_entity.id
_entity.type
_entity.pdbx_description
1 polymer ?
#
loop_
_entity_poly.entity_id
_entity_poly.type
_entity_poly.pdbx_seq_one_letter_code
_entity_poly.pdbx_strand_id
1 'polypeptide(L)'
;MAQPWREDRCGSPSRCLKARHDNDYIDISQIRIFPTAEEIASQCPEFLPSIDFSSPHFLVDPLKRYIDSNYRLLRHDIFGPVKELLRRTVPSLDQKLPSSARNVYCAGVEGLLVNLPEIISATFKPVLERLQRISQTGGLRFQHWILPILAGQTRMPPPAYARRTGFQFYLESIAKPILANLVISPMVSANDMGVTSKLESCTELDPGQYQGLVAALTREFTLIQGPPGTGESYLGVQLVRILLRSKSEAHLGPIIIICFTNHALDQFLERLIEVGVHNVVRIGSQSQSQTLCDKILEGSRNSTPKTRLENATIAKAYSQLDLTVRSIEGSLSEMRKVRNGETWGKQFQAALAGKLVGKLDQAESLRQTLDEVHQGVDCRALLTADVIGITATGLAKATKMLQRMHDNGYWLNHPYLEDDQDDGNGRSCSNEWEVQMAKALVGHIIRQGAYDSADIAVLTPYTRQLRKMRAAMRTEFEVLLSVRDEVELVRDGLETKVDGSRSRRPRGLRLLTVDNFQGEEAKIVVILLVRSNLQKTVGFLFTINRINVLLSRA
;
A
#
# COMPACT_ATOMS: atom_id res chain seq x y z
N MET A 1 -4.23 -0.39 -39.20
CA MET A 1 -5.59 -0.95 -38.97
C MET A 1 -5.46 -2.00 -37.88
N ALA A 2 -6.16 -1.85 -36.75
CA ALA A 2 -6.18 -2.89 -35.72
C ALA A 2 -6.76 -4.18 -36.34
N GLN A 3 -6.03 -5.29 -36.24
CA GLN A 3 -6.56 -6.57 -36.68
C GLN A 3 -7.66 -6.98 -35.70
N PRO A 4 -8.88 -7.33 -36.17
CA PRO A 4 -9.89 -7.89 -35.28
C PRO A 4 -9.32 -9.15 -34.63
N TRP A 5 -9.59 -9.34 -33.34
CA TRP A 5 -9.34 -10.61 -32.67
C TRP A 5 -10.06 -11.68 -33.50
N ARG A 6 -9.36 -12.69 -34.00
CA ARG A 6 -9.93 -13.65 -34.96
C ARG A 6 -11.09 -14.41 -34.31
N GLU A 7 -12.30 -13.91 -34.48
CA GLU A 7 -13.47 -14.77 -34.63
C GLU A 7 -13.34 -15.37 -36.03
N ASP A 8 -12.77 -16.57 -36.11
CA ASP A 8 -12.73 -17.32 -37.36
C ASP A 8 -14.15 -17.42 -37.92
N ARG A 9 -14.39 -16.77 -39.06
CA ARG A 9 -15.53 -17.07 -39.92
C ARG A 9 -15.38 -18.51 -40.42
N CYS A 10 -15.88 -19.46 -39.64
CA CYS A 10 -16.14 -20.83 -40.07
C CYS A 10 -17.48 -21.24 -39.49
N GLY A 11 -18.51 -21.29 -40.35
CA GLY A 11 -19.82 -21.83 -40.01
C GLY A 11 -19.72 -23.32 -39.70
N SER A 12 -19.51 -23.66 -38.43
CA SER A 12 -19.91 -24.94 -37.82
C SER A 12 -19.72 -24.85 -36.30
N PRO A 13 -20.65 -25.37 -35.46
CA PRO A 13 -20.68 -25.06 -34.02
C PRO A 13 -19.68 -25.85 -33.14
N SER A 14 -18.61 -26.42 -33.70
CA SER A 14 -17.86 -27.49 -32.99
C SER A 14 -16.35 -27.55 -33.25
N ARG A 15 -15.67 -26.43 -33.54
CA ARG A 15 -14.19 -26.37 -33.52
C ARG A 15 -13.67 -25.20 -32.69
N CYS A 16 -12.96 -25.52 -31.62
CA CYS A 16 -12.33 -24.59 -30.68
C CYS A 16 -11.47 -23.51 -31.38
N LEU A 17 -11.63 -22.27 -30.93
CA LEU A 17 -10.72 -21.15 -31.13
C LEU A 17 -9.26 -21.61 -30.89
N LYS A 18 -8.43 -21.67 -31.93
CA LYS A 18 -7.03 -22.06 -31.77
C LYS A 18 -6.22 -20.82 -31.40
N ALA A 19 -5.79 -20.73 -30.14
CA ALA A 19 -4.88 -19.70 -29.66
C ALA A 19 -3.61 -19.63 -30.54
N ARG A 20 -3.07 -18.43 -30.78
CA ARG A 20 -1.89 -18.25 -31.67
C ARG A 20 -0.59 -18.80 -31.09
N HIS A 21 -0.55 -18.96 -29.76
CA HIS A 21 0.50 -19.55 -28.95
C HIS A 21 -0.06 -19.85 -27.55
N ASP A 22 0.66 -20.63 -26.74
CA ASP A 22 0.36 -20.96 -25.34
C ASP A 22 0.04 -19.77 -24.41
N ASN A 23 0.49 -18.56 -24.77
CA ASN A 23 0.27 -17.34 -23.99
C ASN A 23 -0.79 -16.36 -24.57
N ASP A 24 -1.65 -16.82 -25.48
CA ASP A 24 -2.65 -16.00 -26.17
C ASP A 24 -4.06 -16.16 -25.58
N TYR A 25 -4.34 -15.42 -24.51
CA TYR A 25 -5.63 -15.47 -23.79
C TYR A 25 -6.51 -14.24 -24.04
N ILE A 26 -7.83 -14.43 -24.01
CA ILE A 26 -8.82 -13.33 -23.99
C ILE A 26 -8.68 -12.51 -22.70
N ASP A 27 -8.64 -13.21 -21.57
CA ASP A 27 -8.47 -12.61 -20.26
C ASP A 27 -6.99 -12.29 -20.00
N ILE A 28 -6.66 -11.00 -19.91
CA ILE A 28 -5.30 -10.54 -19.67
C ILE A 28 -4.71 -11.07 -18.37
N SER A 29 -5.54 -11.46 -17.38
CA SER A 29 -5.05 -11.98 -16.10
C SER A 29 -4.42 -13.36 -16.20
N GLN A 30 -4.69 -14.08 -17.30
CA GLN A 30 -4.10 -15.38 -17.61
C GLN A 30 -2.82 -15.25 -18.45
N ILE A 31 -2.58 -14.09 -19.06
CA ILE A 31 -1.40 -13.84 -19.88
C ILE A 31 -0.16 -13.72 -18.98
N ARG A 32 0.85 -14.55 -19.23
CA ARG A 32 2.17 -14.43 -18.60
C ARG A 32 2.83 -13.14 -19.08
N ILE A 33 3.28 -12.31 -18.13
CA ILE A 33 3.93 -11.03 -18.42
C ILE A 33 5.14 -11.22 -19.33
N PHE A 34 6.02 -12.15 -18.96
CA PHE A 34 7.16 -12.51 -19.81
C PHE A 34 6.71 -13.40 -20.96
N PRO A 35 7.25 -13.20 -22.17
CA PRO A 35 6.99 -14.07 -23.32
C PRO A 35 7.38 -15.52 -23.04
N THR A 36 6.55 -16.45 -23.49
CA THR A 36 6.84 -17.89 -23.49
C THR A 36 7.68 -18.28 -24.71
N ALA A 37 8.24 -19.49 -24.70
CA ALA A 37 9.00 -20.00 -25.84
C ALA A 37 8.14 -20.11 -27.11
N GLU A 38 6.90 -20.56 -26.97
CA GLU A 38 5.97 -20.69 -28.10
C GLU A 38 5.53 -19.31 -28.63
N GLU A 39 5.35 -18.31 -27.75
CA GLU A 39 5.07 -16.93 -28.15
C GLU A 39 6.23 -16.31 -28.96
N ILE A 40 7.48 -16.53 -28.55
CA ILE A 40 8.67 -16.05 -29.26
C ILE A 40 8.77 -16.73 -30.63
N ALA A 41 8.54 -18.05 -30.70
CA ALA A 41 8.62 -18.83 -31.92
C ALA A 41 7.44 -18.59 -32.89
N SER A 42 6.31 -18.09 -32.39
CA SER A 42 5.10 -17.88 -33.19
C SER A 42 5.35 -16.89 -34.34
N GLN A 43 4.89 -17.27 -35.54
CA GLN A 43 4.90 -16.42 -36.73
C GLN A 43 3.58 -15.66 -36.93
N CYS A 44 2.59 -15.92 -36.07
CA CYS A 44 1.31 -15.22 -36.13
C CYS A 44 1.47 -13.77 -35.61
N PRO A 45 0.81 -12.77 -36.24
CA PRO A 45 0.83 -11.41 -35.74
C PRO A 45 0.14 -11.32 -34.37
N GLU A 46 0.73 -10.55 -33.46
CA GLU A 46 0.15 -10.25 -32.15
C GLU A 46 -1.10 -9.38 -32.29
N PHE A 47 -2.03 -9.51 -31.34
CA PHE A 47 -3.24 -8.70 -31.33
C PHE A 47 -2.93 -7.41 -30.58
N LEU A 48 -2.95 -6.30 -31.31
CA LEU A 48 -2.75 -4.96 -30.78
C LEU A 48 -4.07 -4.19 -30.87
N PRO A 49 -4.72 -3.91 -29.74
CA PRO A 49 -5.91 -3.08 -29.68
C PRO A 49 -5.71 -1.70 -30.31
N SER A 50 -6.78 -1.14 -30.87
CA SER A 50 -6.78 0.25 -31.36
C SER A 50 -6.75 1.22 -30.16
N ILE A 51 -5.98 2.31 -30.30
CA ILE A 51 -6.03 3.46 -29.39
C ILE A 51 -7.29 4.30 -29.57
N ASP A 52 -8.00 4.13 -30.70
CA ASP A 52 -9.33 4.69 -30.90
C ASP A 52 -10.37 3.80 -30.20
N PHE A 53 -10.92 4.32 -29.09
CA PHE A 53 -11.91 3.63 -28.26
C PHE A 53 -13.29 3.50 -28.91
N SER A 54 -13.50 4.06 -30.11
CA SER A 54 -14.73 3.83 -30.91
C SER A 54 -14.60 2.64 -31.86
N SER A 55 -13.37 2.22 -32.20
CA SER A 55 -13.11 1.05 -33.04
C SER A 55 -13.67 -0.25 -32.42
N PRO A 56 -13.98 -1.30 -33.21
CA PRO A 56 -14.44 -2.59 -32.68
C PRO A 56 -13.42 -3.24 -31.71
N HIS A 57 -13.92 -3.83 -30.64
CA HIS A 57 -13.14 -4.57 -29.65
C HIS A 57 -13.97 -5.76 -29.14
N PHE A 58 -13.33 -6.88 -28.78
CA PHE A 58 -14.04 -8.08 -28.29
C PHE A 58 -14.64 -7.88 -26.89
N LEU A 59 -14.10 -6.92 -26.11
CA LEU A 59 -14.70 -6.45 -24.86
C LEU A 59 -15.65 -5.29 -25.12
N VAL A 60 -16.91 -5.49 -24.77
CA VAL A 60 -17.98 -4.47 -24.86
C VAL A 60 -17.91 -3.47 -23.70
N ASP A 61 -17.50 -3.93 -22.51
CA ASP A 61 -17.40 -3.07 -21.32
C ASP A 61 -16.26 -2.04 -21.49
N PRO A 62 -16.55 -0.72 -21.40
CA PRO A 62 -15.56 0.34 -21.59
C PRO A 62 -14.35 0.26 -20.66
N LEU A 63 -14.57 -0.11 -19.39
CA LEU A 63 -13.51 -0.19 -18.40
C LEU A 63 -12.59 -1.38 -18.70
N LYS A 64 -13.15 -2.57 -18.90
CA LYS A 64 -12.39 -3.78 -19.24
C LYS A 64 -11.64 -3.60 -20.55
N ARG A 65 -12.27 -2.99 -21.57
CA ARG A 65 -11.60 -2.63 -22.83
C ARG A 65 -10.41 -1.71 -22.58
N TYR A 66 -10.59 -0.65 -21.80
CA TYR A 66 -9.54 0.31 -21.50
C TYR A 66 -8.34 -0.37 -20.83
N ILE A 67 -8.59 -1.22 -19.84
CA ILE A 67 -7.53 -1.96 -19.13
C ILE A 67 -6.83 -2.97 -20.06
N ASP A 68 -7.59 -3.76 -20.84
CA ASP A 68 -7.04 -4.72 -21.81
C ASP A 68 -6.15 -4.02 -22.85
N SER A 69 -6.64 -2.91 -23.40
CA SER A 69 -5.92 -2.13 -24.42
C SER A 69 -4.59 -1.62 -23.88
N ASN A 70 -4.60 -0.98 -22.71
CA ASN A 70 -3.38 -0.47 -22.08
C ASN A 70 -2.42 -1.61 -21.70
N TYR A 71 -2.92 -2.73 -21.20
CA TYR A 71 -2.07 -3.88 -20.85
C TYR A 71 -1.35 -4.46 -22.07
N ARG A 72 -2.09 -4.74 -23.16
CA ARG A 72 -1.53 -5.36 -24.36
C ARG A 72 -0.54 -4.45 -25.08
N LEU A 73 -0.88 -3.16 -25.23
CA LEU A 73 0.00 -2.17 -25.85
C LEU A 73 1.28 -1.97 -25.01
N LEU A 74 1.15 -1.78 -23.70
CA LEU A 74 2.32 -1.60 -22.84
C LEU A 74 3.22 -2.85 -22.84
N ARG A 75 2.63 -4.05 -22.76
CA ARG A 75 3.39 -5.32 -22.82
C ARG A 75 4.11 -5.45 -24.16
N HIS A 76 3.47 -5.09 -25.27
CA HIS A 76 4.08 -5.11 -26.59
C HIS A 76 5.23 -4.11 -26.71
N ASP A 77 5.09 -2.88 -26.22
CA ASP A 77 6.15 -1.88 -26.30
C ASP A 77 7.43 -2.34 -25.56
N ILE A 78 7.26 -3.11 -24.48
CA ILE A 78 8.37 -3.65 -23.70
C ILE A 78 8.99 -4.89 -24.36
N PHE A 79 8.16 -5.86 -24.76
CA PHE A 79 8.64 -7.18 -25.16
C PHE A 79 8.65 -7.42 -26.67
N GLY A 80 7.96 -6.60 -27.47
CA GLY A 80 7.95 -6.69 -28.92
C GLY A 80 9.35 -6.69 -29.52
N PRO A 81 10.22 -5.71 -29.20
CA PRO A 81 11.61 -5.69 -29.67
C PRO A 81 12.41 -6.93 -29.23
N VAL A 82 12.19 -7.41 -28.01
CA VAL A 82 12.87 -8.60 -27.45
C VAL A 82 12.46 -9.87 -28.17
N LYS A 83 11.15 -10.05 -28.40
CA LYS A 83 10.61 -11.21 -29.11
C LYS A 83 11.18 -11.27 -30.52
N GLU A 84 11.26 -10.13 -31.22
CA GLU A 84 11.80 -10.08 -32.57
C GLU A 84 13.31 -10.38 -32.60
N LEU A 85 14.08 -9.85 -31.64
CA LEU A 85 15.51 -10.17 -31.51
C LEU A 85 15.73 -11.67 -31.23
N LEU A 86 14.99 -12.24 -30.28
CA LEU A 86 15.12 -13.65 -29.90
C LEU A 86 14.67 -14.57 -31.05
N ARG A 87 13.59 -14.24 -31.75
CA ARG A 87 13.11 -15.00 -32.91
C ARG A 87 14.17 -15.13 -34.01
N ARG A 88 14.98 -14.09 -34.22
CA ARG A 88 16.10 -14.11 -35.19
C ARG A 88 17.33 -14.87 -34.69
N THR A 89 17.63 -14.78 -33.40
CA THR A 89 18.89 -15.29 -32.82
C THR A 89 18.80 -16.75 -32.36
N VAL A 90 17.69 -17.18 -31.76
CA VAL A 90 17.53 -18.53 -31.21
C VAL A 90 17.76 -19.63 -32.27
N PRO A 91 17.18 -19.58 -33.48
CA PRO A 91 17.46 -20.57 -34.52
C PRO A 91 18.93 -20.61 -34.96
N SER A 92 19.63 -19.48 -34.87
CA SER A 92 21.05 -19.37 -35.25
C SER A 92 22.01 -19.90 -34.17
N LEU A 93 21.60 -19.88 -32.91
CA LEU A 93 22.37 -20.40 -31.78
C LEU A 93 22.33 -21.93 -31.73
N ASP A 94 21.16 -22.52 -32.05
CA ASP A 94 21.00 -23.97 -32.13
C ASP A 94 21.89 -24.62 -33.20
N GLN A 95 22.30 -23.85 -34.23
CA GLN A 95 23.23 -24.30 -35.27
C GLN A 95 24.72 -24.11 -34.90
N LYS A 96 25.04 -23.25 -33.93
CA LYS A 96 26.43 -22.83 -33.63
C LYS A 96 27.00 -23.41 -32.32
N LEU A 97 26.18 -24.02 -31.47
CA LEU A 97 26.65 -24.61 -30.21
C LEU A 97 27.20 -26.03 -30.43
N PRO A 98 28.51 -26.26 -30.21
CA PRO A 98 29.08 -27.60 -30.32
C PRO A 98 28.44 -28.54 -29.28
N SER A 99 28.21 -29.80 -29.67
CA SER A 99 27.54 -30.83 -28.86
C SER A 99 28.18 -31.04 -27.48
N SER A 100 29.47 -30.70 -27.33
CA SER A 100 30.22 -30.72 -26.07
C SER A 100 29.81 -29.61 -25.11
N ALA A 101 29.43 -28.41 -25.59
CA ALA A 101 28.99 -27.30 -24.75
C ALA A 101 27.59 -27.53 -24.14
N ARG A 102 26.73 -28.33 -24.82
CA ARG A 102 25.42 -28.76 -24.29
C ARG A 102 25.54 -29.57 -23.00
N ASN A 103 26.63 -30.31 -22.82
CA ASN A 103 26.80 -31.21 -21.67
C ASN A 103 27.54 -30.58 -20.49
N VAL A 104 28.18 -29.41 -20.67
CA VAL A 104 29.12 -28.86 -19.68
C VAL A 104 28.47 -27.91 -18.68
N TYR A 105 27.31 -27.30 -18.98
CA TYR A 105 26.79 -26.20 -18.14
C TYR A 105 25.54 -26.44 -17.32
N CYS A 106 24.75 -27.49 -17.51
CA CYS A 106 23.60 -27.77 -16.63
C CYS A 106 23.22 -29.26 -16.69
N ALA A 107 23.82 -30.09 -15.82
CA ALA A 107 23.20 -31.36 -15.48
C ALA A 107 21.98 -31.06 -14.58
N GLY A 108 20.85 -30.68 -15.18
CA GLY A 108 19.57 -30.49 -14.47
C GLY A 108 18.70 -29.31 -14.91
N VAL A 109 19.16 -28.45 -15.82
CA VAL A 109 18.35 -27.34 -16.36
C VAL A 109 18.60 -27.22 -17.86
N GLU A 110 17.63 -27.60 -18.69
CA GLU A 110 17.63 -27.24 -20.11
C GLU A 110 17.20 -25.76 -20.24
N GLY A 111 18.10 -24.89 -20.70
CA GLY A 111 17.74 -23.49 -20.93
C GLY A 111 18.92 -22.58 -21.29
N LEU A 112 18.65 -21.53 -22.06
CA LEU A 112 19.59 -20.45 -22.35
C LEU A 112 19.34 -19.30 -21.37
N LEU A 113 20.34 -18.96 -20.54
CA LEU A 113 20.27 -17.75 -19.71
C LEU A 113 20.54 -16.52 -20.58
N VAL A 114 19.49 -15.75 -20.84
CA VAL A 114 19.60 -14.47 -21.55
C VAL A 114 19.58 -13.34 -20.53
N ASN A 115 20.72 -12.68 -20.36
CA ASN A 115 20.78 -11.45 -19.56
C ASN A 115 20.45 -10.24 -20.47
N LEU A 116 19.42 -9.48 -20.11
CA LEU A 116 18.99 -8.27 -20.82
C LEU A 116 19.27 -7.05 -19.93
N PRO A 117 20.52 -6.56 -19.87
CA PRO A 117 20.92 -5.55 -18.90
C PRO A 117 20.16 -4.21 -19.05
N GLU A 118 19.67 -3.90 -20.26
CA GLU A 118 18.90 -2.69 -20.54
C GLU A 118 17.38 -2.85 -20.28
N ILE A 119 16.89 -4.08 -20.13
CA ILE A 119 15.47 -4.36 -19.89
C ILE A 119 15.27 -4.66 -18.41
N ILE A 120 15.05 -3.58 -17.67
CA ILE A 120 14.86 -3.66 -16.22
C ILE A 120 13.44 -4.14 -15.94
N SER A 121 13.28 -5.46 -15.83
CA SER A 121 12.01 -6.13 -15.52
C SER A 121 11.30 -5.55 -14.29
N ALA A 122 12.07 -5.11 -13.31
CA ALA A 122 11.58 -4.49 -12.09
C ALA A 122 10.78 -3.20 -12.33
N THR A 123 10.95 -2.53 -13.47
CA THR A 123 10.32 -1.22 -13.74
C THR A 123 8.88 -1.37 -14.24
N PHE A 124 8.60 -2.36 -15.09
CA PHE A 124 7.32 -2.49 -15.77
C PHE A 124 6.47 -3.66 -15.28
N LYS A 125 7.09 -4.74 -14.78
CA LYS A 125 6.37 -5.92 -14.28
C LYS A 125 5.32 -5.54 -13.23
N PRO A 126 5.62 -4.68 -12.23
CA PRO A 126 4.61 -4.29 -11.24
C PRO A 126 3.42 -3.54 -11.85
N VAL A 127 3.63 -2.76 -12.91
CA VAL A 127 2.56 -2.05 -13.62
C VAL A 127 1.65 -3.02 -14.36
N LEU A 128 2.23 -3.97 -15.10
CA LEU A 128 1.47 -5.00 -15.82
C LEU A 128 0.69 -5.92 -14.86
N GLU A 129 1.32 -6.38 -13.77
CA GLU A 129 0.62 -7.15 -12.72
C GLU A 129 -0.53 -6.34 -12.11
N ARG A 130 -0.37 -5.02 -11.98
CA ARG A 130 -1.42 -4.16 -11.43
C ARG A 130 -2.60 -4.06 -12.39
N LEU A 131 -2.37 -3.89 -13.69
CA LEU A 131 -3.43 -3.89 -14.70
C LEU A 131 -4.20 -5.22 -14.71
N GLN A 132 -3.50 -6.35 -14.59
CA GLN A 132 -4.14 -7.67 -14.44
C GLN A 132 -5.04 -7.74 -13.20
N ARG A 133 -4.57 -7.25 -12.05
CA ARG A 133 -5.37 -7.20 -10.82
C ARG A 133 -6.58 -6.27 -10.93
N ILE A 134 -6.44 -5.12 -11.58
CA ILE A 134 -7.55 -4.17 -11.80
C ILE A 134 -8.61 -4.83 -12.70
N SER A 135 -8.20 -5.56 -13.75
CA SER A 135 -9.11 -6.32 -14.61
C SER A 135 -9.98 -7.31 -13.82
N GLN A 136 -9.40 -8.00 -12.85
CA GLN A 136 -10.11 -8.97 -12.00
C GLN A 136 -11.04 -8.31 -10.96
N THR A 137 -10.60 -7.19 -10.38
CA THR A 137 -11.33 -6.53 -9.28
C THR A 137 -12.34 -5.49 -9.75
N GLY A 138 -12.27 -5.04 -11.01
CA GLY A 138 -13.20 -4.07 -11.60
C GLY A 138 -13.10 -2.65 -11.03
N GLY A 139 -12.07 -2.33 -10.24
CA GLY A 139 -11.98 -1.07 -9.50
C GLY A 139 -10.94 -0.11 -10.07
N LEU A 140 -11.33 0.78 -10.98
CA LEU A 140 -10.52 1.95 -11.37
C LEU A 140 -11.09 3.23 -10.73
N ARG A 141 -10.29 3.89 -9.89
CA ARG A 141 -10.67 5.19 -9.32
C ARG A 141 -10.75 6.24 -10.43
N PHE A 142 -11.73 7.15 -10.32
CA PHE A 142 -12.00 8.18 -11.32
C PHE A 142 -12.39 7.65 -12.72
N GLN A 143 -12.90 6.42 -12.82
CA GLN A 143 -13.32 5.83 -14.09
C GLN A 143 -14.31 6.70 -14.89
N HIS A 144 -15.20 7.44 -14.21
CA HIS A 144 -16.15 8.34 -14.86
C HIS A 144 -15.48 9.54 -15.57
N TRP A 145 -14.25 9.89 -15.17
CA TRP A 145 -13.48 11.02 -15.70
C TRP A 145 -12.36 10.59 -16.64
N ILE A 146 -11.83 9.38 -16.46
CA ILE A 146 -10.73 8.82 -17.28
C ILE A 146 -11.25 8.08 -18.50
N LEU A 147 -12.40 7.40 -18.40
CA LEU A 147 -12.91 6.58 -19.50
C LEU A 147 -13.56 7.47 -20.58
N PRO A 148 -13.15 7.32 -21.85
CA PRO A 148 -13.59 8.20 -22.94
C PRO A 148 -15.08 8.07 -23.29
N ILE A 149 -15.75 7.00 -22.87
CA ILE A 149 -17.13 6.66 -23.28
C ILE A 149 -18.18 7.18 -22.28
N LEU A 150 -17.80 7.44 -21.03
CA LEU A 150 -18.74 7.80 -19.94
C LEU A 150 -18.90 9.30 -19.71
N ALA A 151 -18.31 10.15 -20.55
CA ALA A 151 -18.31 11.60 -20.41
C ALA A 151 -19.68 12.24 -20.73
N GLY A 152 -20.72 11.87 -19.98
CA GLY A 152 -22.06 12.47 -20.00
C GLY A 152 -22.38 13.34 -18.77
N GLN A 153 -21.48 13.42 -17.79
CA GLN A 153 -21.67 14.27 -16.61
C GLN A 153 -21.05 15.67 -16.82
N THR A 154 -21.88 16.70 -16.70
CA THR A 154 -21.53 18.10 -17.00
C THR A 154 -20.85 18.85 -15.85
N ARG A 155 -20.89 18.36 -14.60
CA ARG A 155 -20.30 19.07 -13.45
C ARG A 155 -19.57 18.13 -12.51
N MET A 156 -18.24 18.25 -12.50
CA MET A 156 -17.39 17.52 -11.57
C MET A 156 -17.53 18.10 -10.15
N PRO A 157 -17.75 17.26 -9.12
CA PRO A 157 -17.88 17.73 -7.75
C PRO A 157 -16.51 18.12 -7.15
N PRO A 158 -16.50 18.89 -6.05
CA PRO A 158 -15.27 19.19 -5.31
C PRO A 158 -14.61 17.94 -4.72
N PRO A 159 -13.32 18.00 -4.32
CA PRO A 159 -12.65 16.90 -3.63
C PRO A 159 -13.44 16.43 -2.41
N ALA A 160 -13.48 15.12 -2.15
CA ALA A 160 -14.32 14.53 -1.11
C ALA A 160 -14.12 15.16 0.28
N TYR A 161 -12.87 15.46 0.64
CA TYR A 161 -12.52 16.10 1.91
C TYR A 161 -13.05 17.54 2.05
N ALA A 162 -13.28 18.23 0.91
CA ALA A 162 -13.75 19.60 0.86
C ALA A 162 -15.28 19.73 0.78
N ARG A 163 -16.02 18.62 0.83
CA ARG A 163 -17.50 18.62 0.75
C ARG A 163 -18.19 18.88 2.08
N ARG A 164 -17.45 19.00 3.18
CA ARG A 164 -18.00 19.27 4.52
C ARG A 164 -18.60 20.68 4.55
N THR A 165 -19.75 20.81 5.20
CA THR A 165 -20.43 22.10 5.34
C THR A 165 -19.52 23.11 6.03
N GLY A 166 -19.35 24.29 5.42
CA GLY A 166 -18.53 25.37 5.97
C GLY A 166 -17.02 25.26 5.72
N PHE A 167 -16.54 24.19 5.07
CA PHE A 167 -15.13 24.06 4.73
C PHE A 167 -14.68 25.13 3.71
N GLN A 168 -13.51 25.72 3.95
CA GLN A 168 -12.92 26.75 3.08
C GLN A 168 -11.42 26.52 2.90
N PHE A 169 -10.90 26.92 1.74
CA PHE A 169 -9.47 26.97 1.50
C PHE A 169 -8.92 28.33 1.90
N TYR A 170 -7.93 28.35 2.79
CA TYR A 170 -7.22 29.56 3.20
C TYR A 170 -5.97 29.75 2.35
N LEU A 171 -5.87 30.91 1.69
CA LEU A 171 -4.82 31.23 0.71
C LEU A 171 -3.71 32.14 1.29
N GLU A 172 -3.71 32.35 2.62
CA GLU A 172 -2.69 33.09 3.37
C GLU A 172 -1.26 32.74 2.94
N SER A 173 -0.99 31.46 2.66
CA SER A 173 0.34 31.00 2.28
C SER A 173 0.84 31.61 0.97
N ILE A 174 -0.06 31.97 0.06
CA ILE A 174 0.28 32.41 -1.31
C ILE A 174 -0.08 33.88 -1.58
N ALA A 175 -0.70 34.55 -0.61
CA ALA A 175 -1.11 35.94 -0.73
C ALA A 175 0.06 36.90 -0.46
N LYS A 176 0.01 38.09 -1.08
CA LYS A 176 0.91 39.20 -0.77
C LYS A 176 0.72 39.61 0.71
N PRO A 177 1.78 40.08 1.41
CA PRO A 177 1.77 40.29 2.87
C PRO A 177 0.67 41.20 3.43
N ILE A 178 0.06 42.02 2.56
CA ILE A 178 -0.91 43.06 2.93
C ILE A 178 -2.34 42.51 3.02
N LEU A 179 -2.62 41.29 2.52
CA LEU A 179 -3.98 40.75 2.37
C LEU A 179 -4.10 39.31 2.90
N ALA A 180 -4.12 39.15 4.23
CA ALA A 180 -4.09 37.84 4.89
C ALA A 180 -5.41 37.04 4.83
N ASN A 181 -6.57 37.64 4.56
CA ASN A 181 -7.86 36.94 4.70
C ASN A 181 -8.46 36.45 3.37
N LEU A 182 -7.63 35.88 2.48
CA LEU A 182 -8.11 35.35 1.20
C LEU A 182 -8.61 33.91 1.38
N VAL A 183 -9.89 33.68 1.10
CA VAL A 183 -10.54 32.36 1.19
C VAL A 183 -11.25 31.97 -0.10
N ILE A 184 -11.23 30.68 -0.42
CA ILE A 184 -11.97 30.11 -1.55
C ILE A 184 -12.93 29.05 -1.02
N SER A 185 -14.21 29.17 -1.39
CA SER A 185 -15.19 28.11 -1.15
C SER A 185 -15.05 27.01 -2.23
N PRO A 186 -15.07 25.72 -1.85
CA PRO A 186 -14.98 24.60 -2.79
C PRO A 186 -16.10 24.57 -3.84
N MET A 187 -17.20 25.27 -3.59
CA MET A 187 -18.38 25.29 -4.47
C MET A 187 -18.31 26.35 -5.57
N VAL A 188 -17.28 27.19 -5.55
CA VAL A 188 -17.09 28.28 -6.51
C VAL A 188 -16.70 27.74 -7.89
N SER A 189 -17.15 28.42 -8.94
CA SER A 189 -16.71 28.11 -10.31
C SER A 189 -15.32 28.69 -10.57
N ALA A 190 -14.47 27.96 -11.30
CA ALA A 190 -13.17 28.48 -11.75
C ALA A 190 -13.26 29.77 -12.59
N ASN A 191 -14.43 30.04 -13.17
CA ASN A 191 -14.69 31.25 -13.99
C ASN A 191 -15.44 32.34 -13.22
N ASP A 192 -15.51 32.25 -11.89
CA ASP A 192 -16.13 33.30 -11.08
C ASP A 192 -15.26 34.57 -11.11
N MET A 193 -15.82 35.65 -11.68
CA MET A 193 -15.14 36.95 -11.83
C MET A 193 -14.74 37.55 -10.47
N GLY A 194 -15.55 37.33 -9.42
CA GLY A 194 -15.28 37.90 -8.10
C GLY A 194 -14.09 37.25 -7.40
N VAL A 195 -13.88 35.95 -7.62
CA VAL A 195 -12.68 35.24 -7.11
C VAL A 195 -11.47 35.53 -7.98
N THR A 196 -11.66 35.61 -9.29
CA THR A 196 -10.61 35.91 -10.26
C THR A 196 -9.95 37.27 -9.98
N SER A 197 -10.72 38.34 -9.86
CA SER A 197 -10.17 39.68 -9.60
C SER A 197 -9.49 39.79 -8.22
N LYS A 198 -9.94 39.00 -7.23
CA LYS A 198 -9.28 38.91 -5.92
C LYS A 198 -7.95 38.19 -6.02
N LEU A 199 -7.86 37.09 -6.76
CA LEU A 199 -6.61 36.34 -6.92
C LEU A 199 -5.57 37.15 -7.68
N GLU A 200 -5.98 37.84 -8.74
CA GLU A 200 -5.10 38.69 -9.55
C GLU A 200 -4.50 39.86 -8.73
N SER A 201 -5.30 40.48 -7.86
CA SER A 201 -4.81 41.55 -6.99
C SER A 201 -3.98 41.05 -5.81
N CYS A 202 -4.38 39.92 -5.20
CA CYS A 202 -3.77 39.42 -3.96
C CYS A 202 -2.57 38.49 -4.17
N THR A 203 -2.36 37.92 -5.36
CA THR A 203 -1.31 36.91 -5.60
C THR A 203 -0.35 37.34 -6.71
N GLU A 204 0.71 36.56 -6.93
CA GLU A 204 1.66 36.71 -8.05
C GLU A 204 1.34 35.76 -9.22
N LEU A 205 0.18 35.09 -9.17
CA LEU A 205 -0.22 34.12 -10.18
C LEU A 205 -0.76 34.82 -11.44
N ASP A 206 -0.34 34.34 -12.60
CA ASP A 206 -0.92 34.76 -13.88
C ASP A 206 -2.33 34.16 -14.11
N PRO A 207 -3.07 34.65 -15.13
CA PRO A 207 -4.41 34.16 -15.45
C PRO A 207 -4.58 32.65 -15.62
N GLY A 208 -3.65 31.99 -16.30
CA GLY A 208 -3.71 30.54 -16.46
C GLY A 208 -3.45 29.81 -15.14
N GLN A 209 -2.50 30.32 -14.35
CA GLN A 209 -2.11 29.73 -13.08
C GLN A 209 -3.22 29.80 -12.03
N TYR A 210 -3.84 30.96 -11.79
CA TYR A 210 -4.90 31.02 -10.78
C TYR A 210 -6.17 30.27 -11.22
N GLN A 211 -6.47 30.21 -12.53
CA GLN A 211 -7.57 29.38 -13.05
C GLN A 211 -7.29 27.89 -12.80
N GLY A 212 -6.07 27.44 -13.09
CA GLY A 212 -5.61 26.08 -12.79
C GLY A 212 -5.69 25.76 -11.29
N LEU A 213 -5.27 26.70 -10.43
CA LEU A 213 -5.35 26.56 -8.98
C LEU A 213 -6.79 26.40 -8.50
N VAL A 214 -7.70 27.29 -8.90
CA VAL A 214 -9.11 27.21 -8.50
C VAL A 214 -9.73 25.92 -9.00
N ALA A 215 -9.44 25.51 -10.23
CA ALA A 215 -9.89 24.22 -10.76
C ALA A 215 -9.37 23.03 -9.93
N ALA A 216 -8.10 23.04 -9.50
CA ALA A 216 -7.53 21.98 -8.65
C ALA A 216 -8.17 21.91 -7.26
N LEU A 217 -8.58 23.05 -6.68
CA LEU A 217 -9.21 23.11 -5.36
C LEU A 217 -10.71 22.76 -5.40
N THR A 218 -11.40 23.04 -6.51
CA THR A 218 -12.86 22.95 -6.63
C THR A 218 -13.35 21.70 -7.37
N ARG A 219 -12.45 20.88 -7.91
CA ARG A 219 -12.79 19.66 -8.68
C ARG A 219 -12.04 18.46 -8.15
N GLU A 220 -12.71 17.31 -8.06
CA GLU A 220 -12.09 16.06 -7.59
C GLU A 220 -11.02 15.49 -8.55
N PHE A 221 -11.00 15.93 -9.81
CA PHE A 221 -10.00 15.58 -10.81
C PHE A 221 -9.74 16.77 -11.76
N THR A 222 -8.51 17.25 -11.84
CA THR A 222 -8.16 18.38 -12.70
C THR A 222 -6.95 18.05 -13.54
N LEU A 223 -7.07 18.29 -14.85
CA LEU A 223 -5.95 18.31 -15.77
C LEU A 223 -5.52 19.77 -15.97
N ILE A 224 -4.30 20.09 -15.55
CA ILE A 224 -3.68 21.39 -15.79
C ILE A 224 -2.62 21.18 -16.87
N GLN A 225 -2.70 21.97 -17.94
CA GLN A 225 -1.73 21.94 -19.03
C GLN A 225 -0.97 23.27 -19.03
N GLY A 226 0.35 23.20 -18.85
CA GLY A 226 1.26 24.33 -18.97
C GLY A 226 2.32 24.06 -20.05
N PRO A 227 2.44 24.92 -21.08
CA PRO A 227 3.58 24.90 -21.98
C PRO A 227 4.92 25.01 -21.23
N PRO A 228 6.05 24.57 -21.83
CA PRO A 228 7.37 24.69 -21.22
C PRO A 228 7.65 26.12 -20.74
N GLY A 229 8.09 26.27 -19.49
CA GLY A 229 8.42 27.57 -18.90
C GLY A 229 7.26 28.35 -18.27
N THR A 230 6.02 27.83 -18.30
CA THR A 230 4.83 28.52 -17.72
C THR A 230 4.66 28.34 -16.20
N GLY A 231 5.66 27.77 -15.53
CA GLY A 231 5.66 27.67 -14.07
C GLY A 231 4.75 26.56 -13.51
N GLU A 232 4.54 25.45 -14.22
CA GLU A 232 3.75 24.31 -13.71
C GLU A 232 4.22 23.84 -12.32
N SER A 233 5.54 23.71 -12.13
CA SER A 233 6.12 23.33 -10.83
C SER A 233 5.88 24.41 -9.76
N TYR A 234 5.89 25.68 -10.15
CA TYR A 234 5.60 26.79 -9.24
C TYR A 234 4.13 26.75 -8.78
N LEU A 235 3.20 26.57 -9.72
CA LEU A 235 1.78 26.41 -9.41
C LEU A 235 1.53 25.19 -8.51
N GLY A 236 2.18 24.05 -8.79
CA GLY A 236 2.10 22.86 -7.96
C GLY A 236 2.57 23.09 -6.53
N VAL A 237 3.67 23.83 -6.34
CA VAL A 237 4.16 24.23 -5.01
C VAL A 237 3.12 25.07 -4.28
N GLN A 238 2.50 26.04 -4.95
CA GLN A 238 1.45 26.87 -4.34
C GLN A 238 0.22 26.05 -3.94
N LEU A 239 -0.20 25.10 -4.78
CA LEU A 239 -1.29 24.17 -4.46
C LEU A 239 -0.98 23.34 -3.21
N VAL A 240 0.22 22.74 -3.14
CA VAL A 240 0.64 21.93 -1.99
C VAL A 240 0.62 22.76 -0.71
N ARG A 241 1.08 24.02 -0.74
CA ARG A 241 1.06 24.91 0.44
C ARG A 241 -0.35 25.15 0.97
N ILE A 242 -1.33 25.38 0.08
CA ILE A 242 -2.74 25.55 0.46
C ILE A 242 -3.32 24.27 1.06
N LEU A 243 -3.01 23.11 0.46
CA LEU A 243 -3.50 21.82 0.95
C LEU A 243 -2.88 21.47 2.32
N LEU A 244 -1.60 21.76 2.53
CA LEU A 244 -0.94 21.56 3.83
C LEU A 244 -1.53 22.47 4.91
N ARG A 245 -1.86 23.72 4.59
CA ARG A 245 -2.55 24.63 5.52
C ARG A 245 -3.92 24.09 5.94
N SER A 246 -4.58 23.37 5.04
CA SER A 246 -5.90 22.77 5.22
C SER A 246 -5.85 21.37 5.87
N LYS A 247 -4.65 20.81 6.11
CA LYS A 247 -4.45 19.41 6.53
C LYS A 247 -5.15 19.09 7.86
N SER A 248 -5.04 19.97 8.85
CA SER A 248 -5.64 19.75 10.18
C SER A 248 -7.17 19.86 10.15
N GLU A 249 -7.73 20.85 9.45
CA GLU A 249 -9.17 21.07 9.34
C GLU A 249 -9.88 19.96 8.54
N ALA A 250 -9.23 19.48 7.48
CA ALA A 250 -9.77 18.41 6.62
C ALA A 250 -9.36 16.99 7.05
N HIS A 251 -8.59 16.84 8.14
CA HIS A 251 -8.00 15.57 8.60
C HIS A 251 -7.30 14.80 7.46
N LEU A 252 -6.49 15.50 6.68
CA LEU A 252 -5.80 14.92 5.53
C LEU A 252 -4.56 14.14 5.95
N GLY A 253 -4.32 13.02 5.27
CA GLY A 253 -3.04 12.31 5.31
C GLY A 253 -1.93 13.04 4.54
N PRO A 254 -0.78 12.39 4.33
CA PRO A 254 0.30 12.93 3.50
C PRO A 254 -0.16 13.18 2.06
N ILE A 255 0.37 14.24 1.44
CA ILE A 255 0.14 14.55 0.03
C ILE A 255 1.15 13.75 -0.81
N ILE A 256 0.66 12.92 -1.73
CA ILE A 256 1.53 12.13 -2.61
C ILE A 256 1.75 12.89 -3.93
N ILE A 257 3.03 13.12 -4.25
CA ILE A 257 3.47 13.73 -5.51
C ILE A 257 4.10 12.64 -6.37
N ILE A 258 3.57 12.49 -7.57
CA ILE A 258 4.02 11.48 -8.53
C ILE A 258 4.61 12.20 -9.74
N CYS A 259 5.87 11.90 -10.06
CA CYS A 259 6.52 12.39 -11.27
C CYS A 259 6.97 11.22 -12.15
N PHE A 260 7.12 11.45 -13.45
CA PHE A 260 7.63 10.40 -14.35
C PHE A 260 9.14 10.18 -14.17
N THR A 261 9.92 11.25 -14.01
CA THR A 261 11.39 11.19 -13.89
C THR A 261 11.87 11.53 -12.49
N ASN A 262 13.03 11.00 -12.09
CA ASN A 262 13.69 11.37 -10.83
C ASN A 262 14.04 12.87 -10.81
N HIS A 263 14.54 13.41 -11.92
CA HIS A 263 14.95 14.82 -11.98
C HIS A 263 13.78 15.79 -11.71
N ALA A 264 12.63 15.56 -12.34
CA ALA A 264 11.45 16.39 -12.11
C ALA A 264 10.93 16.28 -10.68
N LEU A 265 10.98 15.07 -10.10
CA LEU A 265 10.62 14.85 -8.70
C LEU A 265 11.53 15.65 -7.77
N ASP A 266 12.85 15.53 -7.96
CA ASP A 266 13.85 16.13 -7.08
C ASP A 266 13.71 17.65 -7.06
N GLN A 267 13.64 18.26 -8.24
CA GLN A 267 13.44 19.70 -8.37
C GLN A 267 12.14 20.18 -7.70
N PHE A 268 11.07 19.39 -7.80
CA PHE A 268 9.80 19.75 -7.17
C PHE A 268 9.89 19.70 -5.64
N LEU A 269 10.49 18.63 -5.09
CA LEU A 269 10.67 18.48 -3.65
C LEU A 269 11.65 19.50 -3.07
N GLU A 270 12.72 19.84 -3.78
CA GLU A 270 13.67 20.89 -3.39
C GLU A 270 12.96 22.25 -3.25
N ARG A 271 12.14 22.63 -4.24
CA ARG A 271 11.34 23.86 -4.16
C ARG A 271 10.37 23.86 -2.98
N LEU A 272 9.79 22.71 -2.63
CA LEU A 272 8.94 22.60 -1.44
C LEU A 272 9.74 22.84 -0.15
N ILE A 273 10.96 22.31 -0.07
CA ILE A 273 11.85 22.50 1.07
C ILE A 273 12.27 23.98 1.19
N GLU A 274 12.61 24.61 0.06
CA GLU A 274 12.97 26.04 -0.01
C GLU A 274 11.86 26.96 0.52
N VAL A 275 10.59 26.60 0.28
CA VAL A 275 9.43 27.38 0.79
C VAL A 275 8.97 26.96 2.19
N GLY A 276 9.73 26.13 2.89
CA GLY A 276 9.51 25.78 4.31
C GLY A 276 8.78 24.46 4.57
N VAL A 277 8.57 23.61 3.56
CA VAL A 277 7.99 22.27 3.76
C VAL A 277 9.12 21.27 4.03
N HIS A 278 9.46 21.06 5.30
CA HIS A 278 10.63 20.26 5.68
C HIS A 278 10.35 18.77 5.90
N ASN A 279 9.11 18.41 6.20
CA ASN A 279 8.69 17.04 6.50
C ASN A 279 8.28 16.29 5.23
N VAL A 280 9.28 16.12 4.36
CA VAL A 280 9.15 15.48 3.05
C VAL A 280 9.83 14.12 3.10
N VAL A 281 9.17 13.10 2.57
CA VAL A 281 9.78 11.77 2.38
C VAL A 281 9.80 11.42 0.90
N ARG A 282 10.96 11.05 0.38
CA ARG A 282 11.13 10.61 -1.00
C ARG A 282 11.31 9.09 -1.06
N ILE A 283 10.48 8.43 -1.85
CA ILE A 283 10.61 6.99 -2.13
C ILE A 283 11.42 6.77 -3.41
N GLY A 284 12.48 5.96 -3.29
CA GLY A 284 13.39 5.59 -4.37
C GLY A 284 14.82 6.08 -4.11
N SER A 285 15.81 5.23 -4.39
CA SER A 285 17.23 5.44 -4.05
C SER A 285 18.02 6.25 -5.09
N GLN A 286 17.42 6.60 -6.23
CA GLN A 286 18.12 7.22 -7.36
C GLN A 286 18.15 8.76 -7.29
N SER A 287 18.34 9.34 -6.10
CA SER A 287 18.61 10.78 -5.98
C SER A 287 20.04 11.10 -6.33
N GLN A 288 20.26 12.26 -6.93
CA GLN A 288 21.57 12.91 -6.96
C GLN A 288 21.58 14.21 -6.15
N SER A 289 20.44 14.58 -5.56
CA SER A 289 20.30 15.80 -4.77
C SER A 289 20.90 15.61 -3.38
N GLN A 290 21.79 16.52 -3.00
CA GLN A 290 22.35 16.57 -1.65
C GLN A 290 21.29 17.02 -0.63
N THR A 291 20.40 17.94 -1.02
CA THR A 291 19.32 18.47 -0.17
C THR A 291 18.31 17.38 0.23
N LEU A 292 18.14 16.36 -0.61
CA LEU A 292 17.18 15.28 -0.37
C LEU A 292 17.79 14.04 0.30
N CYS A 293 19.10 14.01 0.58
CA CYS A 293 19.76 12.79 1.03
C CYS A 293 19.19 12.21 2.33
N ASP A 294 18.79 13.07 3.28
CA ASP A 294 18.14 12.71 4.55
C ASP A 294 16.63 12.48 4.40
N LYS A 295 16.04 12.99 3.31
CA LYS A 295 14.61 12.84 2.97
C LYS A 295 14.31 11.55 2.21
N ILE A 296 15.32 10.85 1.68
CA ILE A 296 15.12 9.52 1.08
C ILE A 296 14.59 8.58 2.18
N LEU A 297 13.62 7.73 1.84
CA LEU A 297 12.94 6.83 2.79
C LEU A 297 13.92 6.05 3.68
N GLU A 298 15.02 5.55 3.11
CA GLU A 298 16.08 4.85 3.87
C GLU A 298 16.77 5.77 4.89
N GLY A 299 17.03 7.03 4.54
CA GLY A 299 17.54 8.05 5.46
C GLY A 299 16.51 8.40 6.54
N SER A 300 15.26 8.60 6.15
CA SER A 300 14.15 8.90 7.07
C SER A 300 13.85 7.74 8.03
N ARG A 301 14.06 6.48 7.61
CA ARG A 301 13.95 5.29 8.46
C ARG A 301 14.91 5.33 9.64
N ASN A 302 16.11 5.89 9.46
CA ASN A 302 17.10 5.99 10.55
C ASN A 302 16.65 6.96 11.64
N SER A 303 16.01 8.06 11.25
CA SER A 303 15.45 9.06 12.17
C SER A 303 14.12 8.63 12.79
N THR A 304 13.42 7.67 12.18
CA THR A 304 12.13 7.16 12.68
C THR A 304 12.36 6.27 13.92
N PRO A 305 11.61 6.52 15.02
CA PRO A 305 11.74 5.72 16.24
C PRO A 305 11.38 4.26 15.98
N LYS A 306 12.27 3.38 16.46
CA LYS A 306 12.12 1.92 16.40
C LYS A 306 11.78 1.41 17.78
N THR A 307 10.89 0.42 17.84
CA THR A 307 10.57 -0.25 19.10
C THR A 307 11.78 -1.05 19.60
N ARG A 308 11.76 -1.43 20.88
CA ARG A 308 12.82 -2.27 21.45
C ARG A 308 12.94 -3.61 20.73
N LEU A 309 11.80 -4.20 20.35
CA LEU A 309 11.74 -5.47 19.64
C LEU A 309 12.30 -5.32 18.21
N GLU A 310 11.91 -4.27 17.49
CA GLU A 310 12.42 -4.02 16.14
C GLU A 310 13.94 -3.87 16.14
N ASN A 311 14.49 -3.09 17.09
CA ASN A 311 15.94 -2.95 17.24
C ASN A 311 16.64 -4.30 17.54
N ALA A 312 16.08 -5.10 18.44
CA ALA A 312 16.63 -6.42 18.77
C ALA A 312 16.58 -7.38 17.57
N THR A 313 15.47 -7.40 16.83
CA THR A 313 15.29 -8.24 15.64
C THR A 313 16.24 -7.82 14.53
N ILE A 314 16.38 -6.52 14.27
CA ILE A 314 17.32 -5.98 13.27
C ILE A 314 18.75 -6.38 13.62
N ALA A 315 19.18 -6.16 14.87
CA ALA A 315 20.53 -6.50 15.32
C ALA A 315 20.82 -8.01 15.17
N LYS A 316 19.86 -8.86 15.57
CA LYS A 316 19.97 -10.31 15.44
C LYS A 316 20.03 -10.75 13.97
N ALA A 317 19.16 -10.21 13.12
CA ALA A 317 19.10 -10.56 11.71
C ALA A 317 20.38 -10.18 10.98
N TYR A 318 20.92 -8.97 11.21
CA TYR A 318 22.20 -8.56 10.62
C TYR A 318 23.37 -9.43 11.09
N SER A 319 23.44 -9.74 12.38
CA SER A 319 24.48 -10.63 12.91
C SER A 319 24.42 -12.03 12.27
N GLN A 320 23.22 -12.60 12.12
CA GLN A 320 23.03 -13.90 11.47
C GLN A 320 23.32 -13.85 9.97
N LEU A 321 22.98 -12.75 9.30
CA LEU A 321 23.25 -12.57 7.88
C LEU A 321 24.76 -12.48 7.61
N ASP A 322 25.51 -11.75 8.42
CA ASP A 322 26.97 -11.67 8.31
C ASP A 322 27.62 -13.05 8.48
N LEU A 323 27.20 -13.82 9.48
CA LEU A 323 27.65 -15.22 9.67
C LEU A 323 27.31 -16.10 8.46
N THR A 324 26.11 -15.95 7.89
CA THR A 324 25.66 -16.72 6.73
C THR A 324 26.46 -16.35 5.48
N VAL A 325 26.73 -15.05 5.25
CA VAL A 325 27.55 -14.56 4.13
C VAL A 325 28.97 -15.11 4.22
N ARG A 326 29.64 -15.00 5.39
CA ARG A 326 30.98 -15.58 5.59
C ARG A 326 31.00 -17.09 5.34
N SER A 327 29.93 -17.79 5.74
CA SER A 327 29.76 -19.21 5.50
C SER A 327 29.58 -19.56 4.02
N ILE A 328 28.88 -18.71 3.24
CA ILE A 328 28.74 -18.83 1.79
C ILE A 328 30.09 -18.58 1.10
N GLU A 329 30.81 -17.52 1.48
CA GLU A 329 32.15 -17.22 0.97
C GLU A 329 33.12 -18.38 1.22
N GLY A 330 33.08 -18.97 2.42
CA GLY A 330 33.83 -20.18 2.75
C GLY A 330 33.54 -21.34 1.78
N SER A 331 32.27 -21.67 1.56
CA SER A 331 31.88 -22.73 0.62
C SER A 331 32.22 -22.41 -0.85
N LEU A 332 32.10 -21.16 -1.27
CA LEU A 332 32.54 -20.73 -2.60
C LEU A 332 34.07 -20.84 -2.76
N SER A 333 34.82 -20.57 -1.70
CA SER A 333 36.29 -20.75 -1.71
C SER A 333 36.67 -22.22 -1.87
N GLU A 334 35.95 -23.14 -1.21
CA GLU A 334 36.13 -24.58 -1.36
C GLU A 334 35.80 -25.03 -2.79
N MET A 335 34.69 -24.55 -3.37
CA MET A 335 34.37 -24.79 -4.79
C MET A 335 35.49 -24.33 -5.73
N ARG A 336 36.04 -23.14 -5.49
CA ARG A 336 37.13 -22.59 -6.31
C ARG A 336 38.40 -23.44 -6.23
N LYS A 337 38.77 -23.92 -5.04
CA LYS A 337 39.93 -24.81 -4.86
C LYS A 337 39.75 -26.13 -5.62
N VAL A 338 38.56 -26.71 -5.54
CA VAL A 338 38.22 -27.98 -6.22
C VAL A 338 38.08 -27.82 -7.74
N ARG A 339 37.69 -26.64 -8.24
CA ARG A 339 37.65 -26.32 -9.68
C ARG A 339 39.02 -26.44 -10.36
N ASN A 340 40.09 -26.20 -9.62
CA ASN A 340 41.46 -26.24 -10.14
C ASN A 340 42.11 -27.65 -10.04
N GLY A 341 41.39 -28.67 -9.54
CA GLY A 341 41.85 -30.05 -9.45
C GLY A 341 41.12 -31.00 -10.41
N GLU A 342 41.82 -32.00 -10.95
CA GLU A 342 41.38 -32.82 -12.11
C GLU A 342 40.25 -33.84 -11.84
N THR A 343 39.76 -34.04 -10.62
CA THR A 343 38.73 -35.06 -10.33
C THR A 343 37.42 -34.46 -9.80
N TRP A 344 36.56 -34.05 -10.73
CA TRP A 344 35.19 -33.58 -10.48
C TRP A 344 34.19 -34.77 -10.40
N GLY A 345 33.88 -35.25 -9.19
CA GLY A 345 32.84 -36.27 -8.98
C GLY A 345 31.42 -35.69 -8.88
N LYS A 346 30.45 -36.23 -9.63
CA LYS A 346 29.04 -35.76 -9.68
C LYS A 346 28.34 -35.72 -8.29
N GLN A 347 28.62 -36.70 -7.43
CA GLN A 347 28.03 -36.76 -6.08
C GLN A 347 28.55 -35.64 -5.15
N PHE A 348 29.82 -35.28 -5.29
CA PHE A 348 30.44 -34.21 -4.52
C PHE A 348 29.90 -32.83 -4.93
N GLN A 349 29.66 -32.62 -6.23
CA GLN A 349 29.02 -31.39 -6.75
C GLN A 349 27.61 -31.20 -6.19
N ALA A 350 26.79 -32.25 -6.21
CA ALA A 350 25.41 -32.18 -5.72
C ALA A 350 25.36 -31.86 -4.22
N ALA A 351 26.24 -32.48 -3.41
CA ALA A 351 26.30 -32.22 -1.98
C ALA A 351 26.74 -30.79 -1.65
N LEU A 352 27.72 -30.25 -2.39
CA LEU A 352 28.21 -28.89 -2.15
C LEU A 352 27.24 -27.82 -2.66
N ALA A 353 26.60 -28.06 -3.82
CA ALA A 353 25.54 -27.21 -4.33
C ALA A 353 24.33 -27.18 -3.39
N GLY A 354 23.89 -28.32 -2.86
CA GLY A 354 22.80 -28.38 -1.89
C GLY A 354 23.10 -27.59 -0.60
N LYS A 355 24.34 -27.66 -0.10
CA LYS A 355 24.78 -26.83 1.04
C LYS A 355 24.74 -25.33 0.71
N LEU A 356 25.12 -24.94 -0.50
CA LEU A 356 25.10 -23.53 -0.92
C LEU A 356 23.67 -23.02 -1.04
N VAL A 357 22.78 -23.80 -1.66
CA VAL A 357 21.35 -23.47 -1.81
C VAL A 357 20.70 -23.29 -0.43
N GLY A 358 20.88 -24.24 0.50
CA GLY A 358 20.32 -24.09 1.85
C GLY A 358 20.82 -22.86 2.62
N LYS A 359 22.08 -22.44 2.40
CA LYS A 359 22.60 -21.19 2.97
C LYS A 359 22.02 -19.94 2.31
N LEU A 360 21.79 -19.98 0.99
CA LEU A 360 21.12 -18.91 0.26
C LEU A 360 19.67 -18.75 0.71
N ASP A 361 18.94 -19.86 0.88
CA ASP A 361 17.56 -19.87 1.40
C ASP A 361 17.51 -19.27 2.81
N GLN A 362 18.48 -19.61 3.68
CA GLN A 362 18.59 -19.02 5.00
C GLN A 362 18.84 -17.51 4.94
N ALA A 363 19.75 -17.05 4.06
CA ALA A 363 20.02 -15.63 3.87
C ALA A 363 18.80 -14.88 3.33
N GLU A 364 18.02 -15.49 2.44
CA GLU A 364 16.78 -14.95 1.90
C GLU A 364 15.71 -14.81 2.97
N SER A 365 15.52 -15.82 3.82
CA SER A 365 14.59 -15.77 4.97
C SER A 365 14.95 -14.66 5.97
N LEU A 366 16.24 -14.49 6.26
CA LEU A 366 16.72 -13.41 7.13
C LEU A 366 16.50 -12.02 6.50
N ARG A 367 16.73 -11.88 5.19
CA ARG A 367 16.41 -10.65 4.45
C ARG A 367 14.92 -10.34 4.48
N GLN A 368 14.07 -11.35 4.29
CA GLN A 368 12.62 -11.16 4.37
C GLN A 368 12.18 -10.66 5.76
N THR A 369 12.73 -11.24 6.82
CA THR A 369 12.46 -10.78 8.20
C THR A 369 12.88 -9.31 8.39
N LEU A 370 14.03 -8.93 7.85
CA LEU A 370 14.52 -7.55 7.91
C LEU A 370 13.61 -6.60 7.12
N ASP A 371 13.20 -7.01 5.92
CA ASP A 371 12.29 -6.23 5.06
C ASP A 371 10.93 -6.03 5.72
N GLU A 372 10.39 -7.02 6.43
CA GLU A 372 9.13 -6.89 7.16
C GLU A 372 9.21 -5.84 8.27
N VAL A 373 10.30 -5.86 9.05
CA VAL A 373 10.55 -4.86 10.09
C VAL A 373 10.75 -3.48 9.47
N HIS A 374 11.59 -3.37 8.44
CA HIS A 374 11.84 -2.12 7.73
C HIS A 374 10.57 -1.53 7.13
N GLN A 375 9.72 -2.34 6.51
CA GLN A 375 8.43 -1.89 5.99
C GLN A 375 7.54 -1.32 7.10
N GLY A 376 7.55 -1.91 8.29
CA GLY A 376 6.80 -1.36 9.44
C GLY A 376 7.29 0.04 9.85
N VAL A 377 8.61 0.23 9.90
CA VAL A 377 9.22 1.55 10.16
C VAL A 377 8.95 2.53 9.03
N ASP A 378 9.05 2.09 7.78
CA ASP A 378 8.80 2.90 6.59
C ASP A 378 7.35 3.40 6.55
N CYS A 379 6.37 2.53 6.83
CA CYS A 379 4.98 2.94 6.92
C CYS A 379 4.78 4.06 7.96
N ARG A 380 5.44 3.99 9.12
CA ARG A 380 5.37 5.04 10.13
C ARG A 380 6.01 6.35 9.65
N ALA A 381 7.18 6.27 9.03
CA ALA A 381 7.86 7.44 8.44
C ALA A 381 6.96 8.15 7.42
N LEU A 382 6.27 7.37 6.57
CA LEU A 382 5.36 7.88 5.55
C LEU A 382 4.07 8.46 6.16
N LEU A 383 3.50 7.83 7.19
CA LEU A 383 2.31 8.32 7.88
C LEU A 383 2.55 9.67 8.56
N THR A 384 3.75 9.88 9.09
CA THR A 384 4.14 11.14 9.73
C THR A 384 4.52 12.23 8.72
N ALA A 385 4.72 11.90 7.45
CA ALA A 385 5.14 12.86 6.44
C ALA A 385 4.03 13.88 6.11
N ASP A 386 4.43 15.07 5.69
CA ASP A 386 3.52 16.04 5.08
C ASP A 386 3.39 15.81 3.58
N VAL A 387 4.51 15.48 2.94
CA VAL A 387 4.59 15.22 1.51
C VAL A 387 5.39 13.95 1.25
N ILE A 388 4.87 13.09 0.38
CA ILE A 388 5.57 11.91 -0.12
C ILE A 388 5.85 12.09 -1.60
N GLY A 389 7.11 12.15 -1.98
CA GLY A 389 7.54 12.19 -3.38
C GLY A 389 7.89 10.80 -3.90
N ILE A 390 7.37 10.42 -5.06
CA ILE A 390 7.66 9.12 -5.68
C ILE A 390 7.62 9.21 -7.21
N THR A 391 8.40 8.37 -7.88
CA THR A 391 8.28 8.23 -9.33
C THR A 391 7.13 7.29 -9.71
N ALA A 392 6.57 7.41 -10.91
CA ALA A 392 5.49 6.51 -11.38
C ALA A 392 5.89 5.02 -11.30
N THR A 393 7.14 4.71 -11.61
CA THR A 393 7.69 3.35 -11.51
C THR A 393 7.98 2.95 -10.06
N GLY A 394 8.44 3.88 -9.23
CA GLY A 394 8.57 3.70 -7.79
C GLY A 394 7.22 3.38 -7.14
N LEU A 395 6.14 4.04 -7.55
CA LEU A 395 4.78 3.82 -7.05
C LEU A 395 4.31 2.40 -7.31
N ALA A 396 4.57 1.88 -8.51
CA ALA A 396 4.21 0.51 -8.86
C ALA A 396 4.92 -0.52 -7.95
N LYS A 397 6.17 -0.24 -7.54
CA LYS A 397 6.92 -1.08 -6.58
C LYS A 397 6.43 -0.90 -5.14
N ALA A 398 6.15 0.34 -4.74
CA ALA A 398 5.76 0.71 -3.38
C ALA A 398 4.27 0.50 -3.06
N THR A 399 3.45 0.09 -4.05
CA THR A 399 1.99 0.00 -3.90
C THR A 399 1.57 -0.80 -2.67
N LYS A 400 2.19 -1.96 -2.42
CA LYS A 400 1.86 -2.78 -1.23
C LYS A 400 2.11 -2.03 0.09
N MET A 401 3.23 -1.31 0.18
CA MET A 401 3.57 -0.52 1.36
C MET A 401 2.58 0.64 1.56
N LEU A 402 2.25 1.37 0.49
CA LEU A 402 1.29 2.48 0.56
C LEU A 402 -0.13 2.00 0.89
N GLN A 403 -0.54 0.81 0.44
CA GLN A 403 -1.82 0.22 0.83
C GLN A 403 -1.86 -0.08 2.33
N ARG A 404 -0.76 -0.56 2.91
CA ARG A 404 -0.64 -0.82 4.35
C ARG A 404 -0.73 0.44 5.21
N MET A 405 -0.50 1.63 4.65
CA MET A 405 -0.69 2.89 5.40
C MET A 405 -2.15 3.12 5.80
N HIS A 406 -3.10 2.49 5.12
CA HIS A 406 -4.53 2.60 5.43
C HIS A 406 -5.06 1.47 6.34
N ASP A 407 -4.27 0.42 6.56
CA ASP A 407 -4.69 -0.76 7.32
C ASP A 407 -4.43 -0.55 8.82
N ASN A 408 -5.26 0.30 9.46
CA ASN A 408 -5.21 0.52 10.91
C ASN A 408 -6.06 -0.48 11.70
N GLY A 409 -6.71 -1.43 11.03
CA GLY A 409 -7.56 -2.45 11.64
C GLY A 409 -7.01 -3.86 11.41
N TYR A 410 -6.93 -4.64 12.49
CA TYR A 410 -6.57 -6.05 12.44
C TYR A 410 -7.68 -6.90 13.05
N TRP A 411 -8.17 -7.90 12.28
CA TRP A 411 -9.17 -8.85 12.73
C TRP A 411 -8.51 -10.18 13.06
N LEU A 412 -8.54 -10.57 14.34
CA LEU A 412 -8.10 -11.87 14.80
C LEU A 412 -9.28 -12.84 14.84
N ASN A 413 -9.34 -13.77 13.89
CA ASN A 413 -10.33 -14.84 13.90
C ASN A 413 -9.86 -15.98 14.80
N HIS A 414 -10.75 -16.53 15.63
CA HIS A 414 -10.47 -17.70 16.46
C HIS A 414 -11.67 -18.65 16.54
N PRO A 415 -11.44 -19.96 16.76
CA PRO A 415 -12.51 -20.96 16.86
C PRO A 415 -12.97 -21.25 18.30
N TYR A 416 -12.32 -20.66 19.32
CA TYR A 416 -12.62 -20.96 20.72
C TYR A 416 -14.01 -20.48 21.13
N LEU A 417 -14.78 -21.36 21.77
CA LEU A 417 -16.15 -21.09 22.21
C LEU A 417 -16.19 -20.15 23.41
N GLU A 418 -17.31 -19.44 23.55
CA GLU A 418 -17.64 -18.66 24.75
C GLU A 418 -17.82 -19.57 25.98
N ASP A 419 -17.59 -19.03 27.18
CA ASP A 419 -17.72 -19.79 28.43
C ASP A 419 -19.19 -20.19 28.69
N ASP A 420 -19.41 -21.35 29.32
CA ASP A 420 -20.75 -21.86 29.59
C ASP A 420 -21.61 -20.88 30.43
N GLN A 421 -22.90 -20.78 30.08
CA GLN A 421 -23.85 -19.90 30.76
C GLN A 421 -24.22 -20.47 32.13
N ASP A 422 -23.52 -20.05 33.18
CA ASP A 422 -23.79 -20.58 34.52
C ASP A 422 -25.03 -20.00 35.23
N ASP A 423 -25.75 -19.02 34.66
CA ASP A 423 -26.93 -18.45 35.32
C ASP A 423 -28.00 -18.01 34.32
N GLY A 424 -29.22 -18.53 34.50
CA GLY A 424 -30.39 -18.47 33.62
C GLY A 424 -31.04 -17.10 33.36
N ASN A 425 -30.25 -16.04 33.13
CA ASN A 425 -30.76 -14.73 32.77
C ASN A 425 -30.23 -14.18 31.43
N GLY A 426 -29.37 -14.90 30.70
CA GLY A 426 -29.04 -14.67 29.28
C GLY A 426 -28.49 -13.28 28.88
N ARG A 427 -28.17 -12.40 29.85
CA ARG A 427 -27.85 -10.98 29.60
C ARG A 427 -26.37 -10.68 29.33
N SER A 428 -25.43 -11.55 29.73
CA SER A 428 -24.00 -11.27 29.62
C SER A 428 -23.19 -12.54 29.35
N CYS A 429 -22.29 -12.48 28.36
CA CYS A 429 -21.42 -13.57 27.92
C CYS A 429 -19.96 -13.28 28.30
N SER A 430 -19.12 -14.31 28.34
CA SER A 430 -17.67 -14.17 28.47
C SER A 430 -16.92 -15.21 27.65
N ASN A 431 -15.65 -14.95 27.37
CA ASN A 431 -14.76 -15.83 26.66
C ASN A 431 -13.36 -15.70 27.26
N GLU A 432 -12.93 -16.73 28.01
CA GLU A 432 -11.63 -16.73 28.69
C GLU A 432 -10.46 -16.63 27.72
N TRP A 433 -10.55 -17.29 26.56
CA TRP A 433 -9.48 -17.26 25.57
C TRP A 433 -9.23 -15.85 25.05
N GLU A 434 -10.29 -15.09 24.73
CA GLU A 434 -10.17 -13.69 24.30
C GLU A 434 -9.54 -12.82 25.39
N VAL A 435 -9.86 -13.04 26.68
CA VAL A 435 -9.24 -12.30 27.80
C VAL A 435 -7.74 -12.55 27.86
N GLN A 436 -7.32 -13.82 27.77
CA GLN A 436 -5.89 -14.17 27.81
C GLN A 436 -5.15 -13.63 26.59
N MET A 437 -5.76 -13.70 25.41
CA MET A 437 -5.20 -13.15 24.18
C MET A 437 -5.05 -11.62 24.27
N ALA A 438 -6.10 -10.92 24.72
CA ALA A 438 -6.06 -9.47 24.90
C ALA A 438 -4.98 -9.07 25.93
N LYS A 439 -4.85 -9.81 27.04
CA LYS A 439 -3.79 -9.59 28.03
C LYS A 439 -2.39 -9.75 27.42
N ALA A 440 -2.16 -10.85 26.70
CA ALA A 440 -0.89 -11.09 26.04
C ALA A 440 -0.56 -10.01 25.00
N LEU A 441 -1.57 -9.57 24.23
CA LEU A 441 -1.44 -8.52 23.22
C LEU A 441 -1.11 -7.17 23.86
N VAL A 442 -1.89 -6.72 24.85
CA VAL A 442 -1.64 -5.46 25.57
C VAL A 442 -0.26 -5.48 26.24
N GLY A 443 0.08 -6.57 26.92
CA GLY A 443 1.40 -6.75 27.52
C GLY A 443 2.53 -6.78 26.49
N HIS A 444 2.28 -7.29 25.28
CA HIS A 444 3.24 -7.22 24.18
C HIS A 444 3.42 -5.77 23.69
N ILE A 445 2.33 -5.05 23.43
CA ILE A 445 2.33 -3.66 22.94
C ILE A 445 3.07 -2.73 23.92
N ILE A 446 2.78 -2.83 25.23
CA ILE A 446 3.46 -2.02 26.25
C ILE A 446 4.94 -2.36 26.32
N ARG A 447 5.31 -3.65 26.26
CA ARG A 447 6.73 -4.08 26.28
C ARG A 447 7.52 -3.65 25.05
N GLN A 448 6.88 -3.37 23.92
CA GLN A 448 7.54 -2.77 22.76
C GLN A 448 8.10 -1.37 23.09
N GLY A 449 7.52 -0.68 24.07
CA GLY A 449 7.99 0.61 24.60
C GLY A 449 7.62 1.82 23.74
N ALA A 450 6.73 1.65 22.75
CA ALA A 450 6.22 2.74 21.92
C ALA A 450 4.93 3.36 22.45
N TYR A 451 4.17 2.61 23.26
CA TYR A 451 2.88 3.03 23.81
C TYR A 451 2.83 2.76 25.30
N ASP A 452 2.25 3.71 26.04
CA ASP A 452 2.00 3.55 27.48
C ASP A 452 0.64 2.89 27.72
N SER A 453 0.39 2.40 28.94
CA SER A 453 -0.91 1.86 29.35
C SER A 453 -2.06 2.84 29.12
N ALA A 454 -1.81 4.15 29.26
CA ALA A 454 -2.80 5.21 29.05
C ALA A 454 -3.25 5.38 27.58
N ASP A 455 -2.39 4.98 26.63
CA ASP A 455 -2.65 5.10 25.19
C ASP A 455 -3.62 4.02 24.69
N ILE A 456 -3.88 3.00 25.51
CA ILE A 456 -4.63 1.80 25.14
C ILE A 456 -6.00 1.79 25.84
N ALA A 457 -7.05 1.52 25.08
CA ALA A 457 -8.37 1.18 25.59
C ALA A 457 -8.75 -0.23 25.15
N VAL A 458 -9.32 -1.02 26.07
CA VAL A 458 -9.85 -2.35 25.77
C VAL A 458 -11.36 -2.33 25.96
N LEU A 459 -12.08 -2.65 24.89
CA LEU A 459 -13.53 -2.56 24.80
C LEU A 459 -14.15 -3.94 24.74
N THR A 460 -15.28 -4.10 25.40
CA THR A 460 -16.11 -5.30 25.30
C THR A 460 -17.59 -4.95 25.37
N PRO A 461 -18.48 -5.65 24.62
CA PRO A 461 -19.91 -5.42 24.69
C PRO A 461 -20.59 -6.07 25.90
N TYR A 462 -19.88 -6.91 26.68
CA TYR A 462 -20.48 -7.68 27.78
C TYR A 462 -19.80 -7.39 29.13
N THR A 463 -20.61 -7.10 30.14
CA THR A 463 -20.18 -6.79 31.51
C THR A 463 -19.46 -7.95 32.21
N ARG A 464 -19.83 -9.21 31.93
CA ARG A 464 -19.15 -10.41 32.46
C ARG A 464 -17.73 -10.52 31.91
N GLN A 465 -17.54 -10.24 30.62
CA GLN A 465 -16.22 -10.15 30.02
C GLN A 465 -15.40 -9.01 30.64
N LEU A 466 -16.02 -7.84 30.86
CA LEU A 466 -15.35 -6.71 31.51
C LEU A 466 -14.82 -7.08 32.90
N ARG A 467 -15.62 -7.78 33.73
CA ARG A 467 -15.18 -8.26 35.05
C ARG A 467 -14.00 -9.24 34.94
N LYS A 468 -14.08 -10.23 34.06
CA LYS A 468 -12.99 -11.20 33.85
C LYS A 468 -11.71 -10.51 33.40
N MET A 469 -11.83 -9.59 32.44
CA MET A 469 -10.72 -8.80 31.94
C MET A 469 -10.12 -7.91 33.03
N ARG A 470 -10.95 -7.24 33.84
CA ARG A 470 -10.50 -6.46 35.01
C ARG A 470 -9.68 -7.31 35.96
N ALA A 471 -10.14 -8.52 36.29
CA ALA A 471 -9.41 -9.44 37.16
C ALA A 471 -8.07 -9.89 36.55
N ALA A 472 -8.08 -10.28 35.27
CA ALA A 472 -6.88 -10.79 34.58
C ALA A 472 -5.82 -9.71 34.32
N MET A 473 -6.25 -8.48 33.98
CA MET A 473 -5.36 -7.36 33.66
C MET A 473 -4.75 -6.71 34.90
N ARG A 474 -5.49 -6.64 36.03
CA ARG A 474 -5.01 -6.07 37.30
C ARG A 474 -3.78 -6.77 37.88
N THR A 475 -3.50 -8.00 37.47
CA THR A 475 -2.28 -8.72 37.91
C THR A 475 -1.00 -8.08 37.37
N GLU A 476 -1.08 -7.38 36.24
CA GLU A 476 0.09 -6.89 35.49
C GLU A 476 0.02 -5.38 35.21
N PHE A 477 -1.18 -4.79 35.13
CA PHE A 477 -1.39 -3.41 34.76
C PHE A 477 -2.21 -2.63 35.79
N GLU A 478 -1.95 -1.33 35.90
CA GLU A 478 -2.86 -0.41 36.57
C GLU A 478 -4.09 -0.20 35.67
N VAL A 479 -5.27 -0.63 36.14
CA VAL A 479 -6.51 -0.65 35.37
C VAL A 479 -7.45 0.47 35.82
N LEU A 480 -7.96 1.23 34.86
CA LEU A 480 -8.96 2.28 35.05
C LEU A 480 -10.30 1.84 34.45
N LEU A 481 -11.35 1.86 35.28
CA LEU A 481 -12.74 1.74 34.84
C LEU A 481 -13.46 3.08 35.02
N SER A 482 -14.44 3.36 34.17
CA SER A 482 -15.32 4.50 34.38
C SER A 482 -16.28 4.23 35.55
N VAL A 483 -16.71 5.28 36.24
CA VAL A 483 -17.74 5.17 37.30
C VAL A 483 -19.02 4.53 36.76
N ARG A 484 -19.35 4.76 35.49
CA ARG A 484 -20.54 4.18 34.84
C ARG A 484 -20.42 2.66 34.71
N ASP A 485 -19.26 2.17 34.29
CA ASP A 485 -18.98 0.73 34.20
C ASP A 485 -18.99 0.07 35.57
N GLU A 486 -18.47 0.72 36.60
CA GLU A 486 -18.51 0.19 37.98
C GLU A 486 -19.94 0.07 38.50
N VAL A 487 -20.78 1.07 38.23
CA VAL A 487 -22.21 1.01 38.57
C VAL A 487 -22.91 -0.11 37.79
N GLU A 488 -22.55 -0.33 36.53
CA GLU A 488 -23.11 -1.40 35.69
C GLU A 488 -22.72 -2.79 36.22
N LEU A 489 -21.46 -2.98 36.63
CA LEU A 489 -20.99 -4.21 37.26
C LEU A 489 -21.73 -4.53 38.57
N VAL A 490 -21.99 -3.52 39.40
CA VAL A 490 -22.78 -3.69 40.64
C VAL A 490 -24.25 -3.98 40.32
N ARG A 491 -24.82 -3.29 39.33
CA ARG A 491 -26.21 -3.52 38.88
C ARG A 491 -26.43 -4.94 38.38
N ASP A 492 -25.44 -5.50 37.68
CA ASP A 492 -25.48 -6.87 37.18
C ASP A 492 -25.15 -7.93 38.26
N GLY A 493 -24.96 -7.52 39.51
CA GLY A 493 -24.62 -8.41 40.63
C GLY A 493 -23.21 -9.02 40.51
N LEU A 494 -22.37 -8.47 39.64
CA LEU A 494 -21.02 -8.95 39.39
C LEU A 494 -20.00 -8.36 40.38
N GLU A 495 -20.30 -7.24 41.00
CA GLU A 495 -19.49 -6.64 42.08
C GLU A 495 -20.37 -6.21 43.25
N THR A 496 -19.80 -6.24 44.46
CA THR A 496 -20.54 -5.94 45.71
C THR A 496 -20.40 -4.48 46.16
N LYS A 497 -19.41 -3.75 45.63
CA LYS A 497 -19.12 -2.34 45.98
C LYS A 497 -18.51 -1.60 44.79
N VAL A 498 -18.80 -0.30 44.69
CA VAL A 498 -18.08 0.62 43.81
C VAL A 498 -16.77 0.99 44.50
N ASP A 499 -15.63 0.64 43.89
CA ASP A 499 -14.30 0.98 44.40
C ASP A 499 -14.07 2.49 44.19
N GLY A 500 -14.56 3.32 45.13
CA GLY A 500 -14.38 4.77 45.13
C GLY A 500 -12.92 5.25 45.29
N SER A 501 -11.95 4.34 45.19
CA SER A 501 -10.53 4.68 45.13
C SER A 501 -10.24 5.34 43.78
N ARG A 502 -10.41 6.67 43.74
CA ARG A 502 -9.79 7.51 42.71
C ARG A 502 -8.30 7.19 42.69
N SER A 503 -7.86 6.35 41.75
CA SER A 503 -6.43 6.32 41.42
C SER A 503 -6.07 7.75 41.01
N ARG A 504 -5.24 8.39 41.83
CA ARG A 504 -4.75 9.76 41.60
C ARG A 504 -3.80 9.84 40.40
N ARG A 505 -3.57 8.74 39.68
CA ARG A 505 -2.72 8.68 38.50
C ARG A 505 -3.58 8.51 37.24
N PRO A 506 -3.63 9.51 36.36
CA PRO A 506 -4.41 9.45 35.12
C PRO A 506 -3.77 8.57 34.03
N ARG A 507 -2.93 7.58 34.38
CA ARG A 507 -2.05 6.84 33.44
C ARG A 507 -2.22 5.31 33.50
N GLY A 508 -3.45 4.82 33.59
CA GLY A 508 -3.76 3.39 33.60
C GLY A 508 -4.45 2.89 32.32
N LEU A 509 -4.44 1.57 32.13
CA LEU A 509 -5.12 0.87 31.03
C LEU A 509 -6.64 1.04 31.19
N ARG A 510 -7.28 1.62 30.17
CA ARG A 510 -8.74 1.85 30.20
C ARG A 510 -9.48 0.59 29.78
N LEU A 511 -10.38 0.10 30.64
CA LEU A 511 -11.29 -1.01 30.35
C LEU A 511 -12.73 -0.52 30.41
N LEU A 512 -13.49 -0.60 29.32
CA LEU A 512 -14.86 -0.07 29.27
C LEU A 512 -15.82 -0.97 28.49
N THR A 513 -17.12 -0.83 28.77
CA THR A 513 -18.15 -1.31 27.85
C THR A 513 -18.33 -0.35 26.65
N VAL A 514 -18.85 -0.87 25.55
CA VAL A 514 -19.08 -0.09 24.31
C VAL A 514 -19.97 1.12 24.55
N ASP A 515 -21.01 0.96 25.36
CA ASP A 515 -21.99 2.02 25.63
C ASP A 515 -21.37 3.17 26.43
N ASN A 516 -20.38 2.88 27.28
CA ASN A 516 -19.70 3.87 28.11
C ASN A 516 -18.50 4.53 27.42
N PHE A 517 -18.08 4.03 26.25
CA PHE A 517 -16.97 4.60 25.46
C PHE A 517 -17.41 5.65 24.42
N GLN A 518 -18.69 6.02 24.39
CA GLN A 518 -19.22 6.96 23.40
C GLN A 518 -18.65 8.37 23.60
N GLY A 519 -17.91 8.86 22.59
CA GLY A 519 -17.27 10.18 22.61
C GLY A 519 -15.84 10.18 23.16
N GLU A 520 -15.32 9.03 23.55
CA GLU A 520 -13.91 8.85 23.90
C GLU A 520 -13.11 8.22 22.74
N GLU A 521 -11.79 8.43 22.78
CA GLU A 521 -10.82 7.94 21.80
C GLU A 521 -9.55 7.43 22.52
N ALA A 522 -8.84 6.51 21.86
CA ALA A 522 -7.55 5.99 22.32
C ALA A 522 -6.65 5.74 21.11
N LYS A 523 -5.31 5.85 21.29
CA LYS A 523 -4.37 5.59 20.19
C LYS A 523 -4.41 4.12 19.74
N ILE A 524 -4.74 3.22 20.65
CA ILE A 524 -4.94 1.79 20.38
C ILE A 524 -6.23 1.35 21.05
N VAL A 525 -7.12 0.77 20.26
CA VAL A 525 -8.34 0.14 20.76
C VAL A 525 -8.28 -1.37 20.49
N VAL A 526 -8.40 -2.17 21.56
CA VAL A 526 -8.51 -3.63 21.48
C VAL A 526 -9.95 -4.01 21.75
N ILE A 527 -10.61 -4.69 20.81
CA ILE A 527 -12.03 -5.04 20.90
C ILE A 527 -12.18 -6.54 21.10
N LEU A 528 -12.91 -6.95 22.14
CA LEU A 528 -13.28 -8.34 22.41
C LEU A 528 -14.75 -8.51 22.08
N LEU A 529 -15.07 -9.30 21.04
CA LEU A 529 -16.45 -9.53 20.59
C LEU A 529 -17.17 -10.60 21.41
N VAL A 530 -16.43 -11.48 22.09
CA VAL A 530 -16.89 -12.49 23.04
C VAL A 530 -17.68 -13.65 22.43
N ARG A 531 -18.59 -13.36 21.48
CA ARG A 531 -19.57 -14.34 20.98
C ARG A 531 -18.92 -15.35 20.05
N SER A 532 -18.94 -16.60 20.49
CA SER A 532 -18.49 -17.76 19.72
C SER A 532 -19.28 -18.98 20.19
N ASN A 533 -20.36 -19.32 19.48
CA ASN A 533 -21.30 -20.37 19.87
C ASN A 533 -21.82 -21.15 18.67
N LEU A 534 -22.19 -22.41 18.89
CA LEU A 534 -22.66 -23.34 17.85
C LEU A 534 -24.00 -22.91 17.24
N GLN A 535 -24.81 -22.15 17.99
CA GLN A 535 -26.11 -21.64 17.57
C GLN A 535 -26.00 -20.44 16.61
N LYS A 536 -24.79 -19.91 16.36
CA LYS A 536 -24.52 -18.74 15.52
C LYS A 536 -25.31 -17.49 15.93
N THR A 537 -25.51 -17.32 17.24
CA THR A 537 -26.23 -16.18 17.81
C THR A 537 -25.24 -15.10 18.26
N VAL A 538 -25.44 -13.88 17.77
CA VAL A 538 -24.57 -12.72 18.06
C VAL A 538 -25.08 -11.89 19.24
N GLY A 539 -26.35 -12.08 19.63
CA GLY A 539 -26.99 -11.41 20.76
C GLY A 539 -26.91 -9.88 20.66
N PHE A 540 -26.33 -9.27 21.70
CA PHE A 540 -26.27 -7.83 21.95
C PHE A 540 -25.49 -7.03 20.89
N LEU A 541 -24.72 -7.70 20.03
CA LEU A 541 -23.94 -7.11 18.94
C LEU A 541 -24.73 -6.89 17.63
N PHE A 542 -26.00 -7.32 17.54
CA PHE A 542 -26.81 -7.15 16.33
C PHE A 542 -27.10 -5.67 15.99
N THR A 543 -26.97 -4.76 16.95
CA THR A 543 -27.26 -3.33 16.77
C THR A 543 -26.12 -2.61 16.04
N ILE A 544 -26.39 -2.15 14.81
CA ILE A 544 -25.44 -1.42 13.94
C ILE A 544 -24.80 -0.21 14.64
N ASN A 545 -25.56 0.55 15.44
CA ASN A 545 -25.03 1.73 16.14
C ASN A 545 -23.87 1.38 17.08
N ARG A 546 -23.89 0.21 17.73
CA ARG A 546 -22.81 -0.22 18.63
C ARG A 546 -21.58 -0.68 17.87
N ILE A 547 -21.76 -1.33 16.72
CA ILE A 547 -20.65 -1.67 15.82
C ILE A 547 -19.98 -0.39 15.30
N ASN A 548 -20.78 0.61 14.91
CA ASN A 548 -20.25 1.90 14.49
C ASN A 548 -19.49 2.58 15.63
N VAL A 549 -20.01 2.56 16.86
CA VAL A 549 -19.29 3.07 18.03
C VAL A 549 -18.02 2.27 18.24
N LEU A 550 -18.01 0.94 18.18
CA LEU A 550 -16.79 0.13 18.35
C LEU A 550 -15.69 0.46 17.33
N LEU A 551 -16.06 0.61 16.06
CA LEU A 551 -15.10 0.74 14.95
C LEU A 551 -14.61 2.18 14.71
N SER A 552 -15.16 3.19 15.42
CA SER A 552 -14.86 4.61 15.21
C SER A 552 -13.97 5.24 16.29
N ARG A 553 -13.21 4.42 17.03
CA ARG A 553 -12.62 4.79 18.34
C ARG A 553 -11.10 4.79 18.39
N ALA A 554 -10.48 4.22 17.37
CA ALA A 554 -9.04 4.06 17.21
C ALA A 554 -8.46 5.14 16.30
#